data_AF-A0A7W0T7M3-F1
#
_entry.id   AF-A0A7W0T7M3-F1
#
_cell.length_a   1.000
_cell.length_b   1.000
_cell.length_c   1.000
_cell.angle_alpha   90.00
_cell.angle_beta   90.00
_cell.angle_gamma   90.00
#
_symmetry.space_group_name_H-M   'P 1'
#
loop_
_entity.id
_entity.type
_entity.pdbx_description
1 polymer ?
#
loop_
_entity_poly.entity_id
_entity_poly.type
_entity_poly.pdbx_seq_one_letter_code
_entity_poly.pdbx_strand_id
1 'polypeptide(L)' 'MNGITPQVAALLASTGVGVWMAIAGVQKNALEWKRRRRTCPSCGRAIVGRTCGHVHG' A
#
# COMPACT_ATOMS: atom_id res chain seq x y z
N MET A 1 25.45 -2.07 34.24
CA MET A 1 24.55 -1.12 33.53
C MET A 1 24.70 -1.39 32.04
N ASN A 2 23.73 -2.05 31.39
CA ASN A 2 23.77 -2.29 29.94
C ASN A 2 23.45 -0.97 29.23
N GLY A 3 24.48 -0.15 29.00
CA GLY A 3 24.34 1.11 28.30
C GLY A 3 24.02 0.84 26.83
N ILE A 4 22.78 1.08 26.42
CA ILE A 4 22.45 1.17 25.00
C ILE A 4 23.24 2.37 24.49
N THR A 5 24.30 2.08 23.75
CA THR A 5 25.13 3.12 23.14
C THR A 5 24.33 3.84 22.04
N PRO A 6 24.61 5.13 21.77
CA PRO A 6 23.83 5.91 20.82
C PRO A 6 23.80 5.28 19.42
N GLN A 7 24.89 4.62 19.00
CA GLN A 7 24.91 3.83 17.77
C GLN A 7 23.86 2.70 17.76
N VAL A 8 23.73 1.95 18.85
CA VAL A 8 22.76 0.84 18.94
C VAL A 8 21.32 1.36 18.96
N ALA A 9 21.08 2.49 19.65
CA ALA A 9 19.77 3.15 19.64
C ALA A 9 19.39 3.63 18.23
N ALA A 10 20.33 4.21 17.48
CA ALA A 10 20.11 4.66 16.11
C ALA A 10 19.81 3.48 15.17
N LEU A 11 20.56 2.38 15.28
CA LEU A 11 20.31 1.16 14.50
C LEU A 11 18.90 0.59 14.74
N LEU A 12 18.48 0.51 16.00
CA LEU A 12 17.13 0.04 16.36
C LEU A 12 16.04 0.98 15.80
N ALA A 13 16.23 2.29 15.92
CA ALA A 13 15.29 3.28 15.39
C ALA A 13 15.18 3.20 13.86
N SER A 14 16.29 3.15 13.14
CA SER A 14 16.30 3.04 11.67
C SER A 14 15.68 1.73 11.18
N THR A 15 15.93 0.62 11.87
CA THR A 15 15.32 -0.68 11.52
C THR A 15 13.81 -0.64 11.74
N GLY A 16 13.34 -0.06 12.84
CA GLY A 16 11.91 0.13 13.11
C GLY A 16 11.21 0.96 12.03
N VAL A 17 11.83 2.08 11.63
CA VAL A 17 11.31 2.94 10.54
C VAL A 17 11.30 2.20 9.21
N GLY A 18 12.35 1.43 8.91
CA GLY A 18 12.43 0.63 7.69
C GLY A 18 11.32 -0.43 7.60
N VAL A 19 11.04 -1.13 8.70
CA VAL A 19 9.93 -2.09 8.79
C VAL A 19 8.59 -1.40 8.57
N TRP A 20 8.37 -0.24 9.21
CA TRP A 20 7.15 0.54 9.04
C TRP A 20 6.95 1.02 7.60
N MET A 21 8.02 1.52 6.97
CA MET A 21 8.04 1.90 5.56
C MET A 21 7.70 0.70 4.65
N ALA A 22 8.26 -0.48 4.93
CA ALA A 22 7.98 -1.69 4.17
C ALA A 22 6.51 -2.12 4.29
N ILE A 23 5.97 -2.13 5.51
CA ILE A 23 4.55 -2.44 5.76
C ILE A 23 3.64 -1.44 5.03
N ALA A 24 3.93 -0.14 5.16
CA ALA A 24 3.18 0.90 4.48
C ALA A 24 3.28 0.77 2.94
N GLY A 25 4.45 0.40 2.41
CA GLY A 25 4.66 0.11 1.00
C GLY A 25 3.85 -1.07 0.51
N VAL A 26 3.82 -2.18 1.26
CA VAL A 26 3.01 -3.36 0.93
C VAL A 26 1.52 -3.03 0.95
N GLN A 27 1.05 -2.32 1.98
CA GLN A 27 -0.34 -1.87 2.05
C GLN A 27 -0.71 -0.93 0.90
N LYS A 28 0.17 0.01 0.55
CA LYS A 28 -0.03 0.89 -0.61
C LYS A 28 -0.08 0.10 -1.92
N ASN A 29 0.83 -0.84 -2.14
CA ASN A 29 0.80 -1.70 -3.32
C ASN A 29 -0.47 -2.56 -3.38
N ALA A 30 -0.92 -3.10 -2.24
CA ALA A 30 -2.18 -3.82 -2.14
C ALA A 30 -3.39 -2.92 -2.44
N LEU A 31 -3.35 -1.67 -1.97
CA LEU A 31 -4.41 -0.69 -2.22
C LEU A 31 -4.42 -0.20 -3.68
N GLU A 32 -3.25 0.00 -4.29
CA GLU A 32 -3.06 0.29 -5.71
C GLU A 32 -3.55 -0.88 -6.56
N TRP A 33 -3.24 -2.11 -6.16
CA TRP A 33 -3.73 -3.33 -6.81
C TRP A 33 -5.25 -3.45 -6.70
N LYS A 34 -5.83 -3.19 -5.52
CA LYS A 34 -7.28 -3.14 -5.31
C LYS A 34 -7.93 -2.00 -6.09
N ARG A 35 -7.29 -0.83 -6.16
CA ARG A 35 -7.75 0.34 -6.90
C ARG A 35 -7.62 0.15 -8.41
N ARG A 36 -6.66 -0.62 -8.92
CA ARG A 36 -6.63 -1.06 -10.32
C ARG A 36 -7.83 -1.95 -10.65
N ARG A 37 -8.31 -2.74 -9.69
CA ARG A 37 -9.60 -3.45 -9.79
C ARG A 37 -10.77 -2.53 -9.41
N ARG A 38 -10.91 -1.36 -10.03
CA ARG A 38 -12.11 -0.53 -9.84
C ARG A 38 -13.33 -1.33 -10.31
N THR A 39 -14.25 -1.67 -9.43
CA THR A 39 -15.52 -2.30 -9.82
C THR A 39 -16.57 -1.22 -10.06
N CYS A 40 -17.28 -1.30 -11.17
CA CYS A 40 -18.35 -0.38 -11.55
C CYS A 40 -19.55 -0.56 -10.61
N PRO A 41 -19.99 0.47 -9.85
CA PRO A 41 -21.08 0.33 -8.89
C PRO A 41 -22.45 0.09 -9.56
N SER A 42 -22.60 0.43 -10.85
CA SER A 42 -23.85 0.21 -11.60
C SER A 42 -23.93 -1.16 -12.30
N CYS A 43 -22.79 -1.73 -12.72
CA CYS A 43 -22.76 -2.95 -13.55
C CYS A 43 -22.05 -4.13 -12.87
N GLY A 44 -21.40 -3.92 -11.73
CA GLY A 44 -20.63 -4.95 -11.00
C GLY A 44 -19.34 -5.42 -11.68
N ARG A 45 -18.95 -4.87 -12.84
CA ARG A 45 -17.77 -5.28 -13.63
C ARG A 45 -16.50 -4.50 -13.30
N ALA A 46 -15.35 -5.14 -13.46
CA ALA A 46 -14.04 -4.50 -13.34
C ALA A 46 -13.82 -3.49 -14.47
N ILE A 47 -13.61 -2.23 -14.11
CA ILE A 47 -13.32 -1.11 -14.99
C ILE A 47 -11.82 -1.18 -15.34
N VAL A 48 -11.53 -1.67 -16.53
CA VAL A 48 -10.16 -1.74 -17.08
C VAL A 48 -9.76 -0.42 -17.79
N GLY A 49 -10.72 0.51 -17.98
CA GLY A 49 -10.53 1.79 -18.67
C GLY A 49 -10.82 3.04 -17.83
N ARG A 50 -10.96 4.21 -18.49
CA ARG A 50 -11.28 5.51 -17.83
C ARG A 50 -12.76 5.61 -17.42
N THR A 51 -13.62 4.85 -18.09
CA THR A 51 -15.06 4.74 -17.85
C THR A 51 -15.47 3.27 -17.82
N CYS A 52 -16.57 2.96 -17.15
CA CYS A 52 -17.21 1.65 -17.23
C CYS A 52 -17.59 1.44 -18.71
N GLY A 53 -16.95 0.48 -19.40
CA GLY A 53 -17.12 0.24 -20.84
C GLY A 53 -18.50 -0.28 -21.26
N HIS A 54 -19.51 -0.11 -20.39
CA HIS A 54 -20.89 -0.43 -20.66
C HIS A 54 -21.52 0.70 -21.45
N VAL A 55 -21.18 0.77 -22.74
CA VAL A 55 -22.02 1.42 -23.72
C VAL A 55 -23.27 0.55 -23.86
N HIS A 56 -24.32 0.87 -23.10
CA HIS A 56 -25.67 0.41 -23.43
C HIS A 56 -26.05 1.11 -24.74
N GLY A 57 -25.82 0.43 -25.85
CA GLY A 57 -26.56 0.61 -27.11
C GLY A 57 -27.58 -0.50 -27.21
#